data_AF-A0A0V0GIV7-F1
#
_entry.id   AF-A0A0V0GIV7-F1
#
_cell.length_a   1.000
_cell.length_b   1.000
_cell.length_c   1.000
_cell.angle_alpha   90.00
_cell.angle_beta   90.00
_cell.angle_gamma   90.00
#
_symmetry.space_group_name_H-M   'P 1'
#
loop_
_entity.id
_entity.type
_entity.pdbx_description
1 polymer ?
#
loop_
_entity_poly.entity_id
_entity_poly.type
_entity_poly.pdbx_seq_one_letter_code
_entity_poly.pdbx_strand_id
1 'polypeptide(L)'
;MDAEIMAILQALRYCRRNKYDEVILETDSLGITKMIRGEWKIPWQYAEVIEEIQAIIQATRTQIQHAFREANQLADKLANN
;
A
#
# COMPACT_ATOMS: atom_id res chain seq x y z
N MET A 1 5.39 -1.32 10.10
CA MET A 1 4.59 -0.09 9.84
C MET A 1 5.31 0.87 8.92
N ASP A 2 6.40 1.56 9.33
CA ASP A 2 7.09 2.53 8.45
C ASP A 2 7.62 1.89 7.17
N ALA A 3 8.32 0.75 7.29
CA ALA A 3 8.85 0.02 6.14
C ALA A 3 7.74 -0.46 5.19
N GLU A 4 6.59 -0.90 5.72
CA GLU A 4 5.43 -1.33 4.91
C GLU A 4 4.78 -0.17 4.16
N ILE A 5 4.56 0.96 4.85
CA ILE A 5 3.99 2.17 4.23
C ILE A 5 4.90 2.64 3.08
N MET A 6 6.22 2.65 3.32
CA MET A 6 7.21 3.03 2.31
C MET A 6 7.28 2.02 1.15
N ALA A 7 7.19 0.72 1.44
CA ALA A 7 7.15 -0.32 0.41
C ALA A 7 5.90 -0.16 -0.49
N ILE A 8 4.73 0.08 0.10
CA ILE A 8 3.49 0.34 -0.64
C ILE A 8 3.62 1.60 -1.51
N LEU A 9 4.12 2.70 -0.94
CA LEU A 9 4.32 3.95 -1.68
C LEU A 9 5.25 3.74 -2.88
N GLN A 10 6.36 3.02 -2.68
CA GLN A 10 7.33 2.75 -3.73
C GLN A 10 6.77 1.85 -4.83
N ALA A 11 6.01 0.80 -4.45
CA ALA A 11 5.30 -0.07 -5.38
C ALA A 11 4.29 0.73 -6.23
N LEU A 12 3.47 1.57 -5.60
CA LEU A 12 2.49 2.41 -6.28
C LEU A 12 3.14 3.45 -7.21
N ARG A 13 4.23 4.09 -6.77
CA ARG A 13 5.01 5.01 -7.62
C ARG A 13 5.60 4.28 -8.83
N TYR A 14 6.09 3.05 -8.64
CA TYR A 14 6.56 2.21 -9.73
C TYR A 14 5.43 1.86 -10.69
N CYS A 15 4.26 1.46 -10.20
CA CYS A 15 3.08 1.19 -11.02
C CYS A 15 2.68 2.40 -11.85
N ARG A 16 2.57 3.57 -11.21
CA ARG A 16 2.25 4.83 -11.88
C ARG A 16 3.28 5.20 -12.95
N ARG A 17 4.58 5.07 -12.66
CA ARG A 17 5.66 5.40 -13.61
C ARG A 17 5.65 4.49 -14.84
N ASN A 18 5.28 3.23 -14.67
CA ASN A 18 5.20 2.25 -15.75
C ASN A 18 3.82 2.21 -16.43
N LYS A 19 2.89 3.09 -16.04
CA LYS A 19 1.50 3.13 -16.55
C LYS A 19 0.76 1.80 -16.38
N TYR A 20 1.00 1.13 -15.25
CA TYR A 20 0.19 -0.02 -14.85
C TYR A 20 -1.10 0.50 -14.21
N ASP A 21 -2.20 0.27 -14.89
CA ASP A 21 -3.56 0.54 -14.41
C ASP A 21 -4.21 -0.77 -13.90
N GLU A 22 -5.24 -0.64 -13.06
CA GLU A 22 -6.04 -1.76 -12.51
C GLU A 22 -5.20 -2.78 -11.72
N VAL A 23 -4.19 -2.28 -11.00
CA VAL A 23 -3.30 -3.11 -10.17
C VAL A 23 -4.03 -3.61 -8.92
N ILE A 24 -3.72 -4.82 -8.47
CA ILE A 24 -4.10 -5.31 -7.15
C ILE A 24 -2.91 -5.13 -6.20
N LEU A 25 -3.11 -4.36 -5.14
CA LEU A 25 -2.15 -4.16 -4.07
C LEU A 25 -2.52 -5.04 -2.87
N GLU A 26 -1.69 -6.04 -2.60
CA GLU A 26 -1.85 -6.95 -1.46
C GLU A 26 -0.90 -6.56 -0.33
N THR A 27 -1.43 -6.42 0.89
CA THR A 27 -0.65 -6.17 2.11
C THR A 27 -1.18 -7.01 3.26
N ASP A 28 -0.28 -7.46 4.14
CA ASP A 28 -0.65 -8.15 5.38
C ASP A 28 -1.01 -7.18 6.52
N SER A 29 -0.93 -5.88 6.25
CA SER A 29 -1.21 -4.82 7.20
C SER A 29 -2.66 -4.36 7.14
N LEU A 30 -3.48 -4.92 8.04
CA LEU A 30 -4.89 -4.53 8.17
C LEU A 30 -5.02 -3.03 8.49
N GLY A 31 -4.15 -2.50 9.37
CA GLY A 31 -4.19 -1.09 9.76
C GLY A 31 -3.97 -0.13 8.59
N ILE A 32 -2.96 -0.41 7.75
CA ILE A 32 -2.68 0.40 6.55
C ILE A 32 -3.86 0.32 5.57
N THR A 33 -4.41 -0.88 5.37
CA THR A 33 -5.57 -1.07 4.50
C THR A 33 -6.78 -0.27 4.98
N LYS A 34 -7.07 -0.28 6.28
CA LYS A 34 -8.16 0.49 6.90
C LYS A 34 -7.93 1.99 6.84
N MET A 35 -6.70 2.45 7.03
CA MET A 35 -6.32 3.88 6.89
C MET A 35 -6.47 4.36 5.45
N ILE A 36 -5.99 3.60 4.46
CA ILE A 36 -6.12 3.94 3.03
C ILE A 36 -7.59 3.96 2.60
N ARG A 37 -8.42 3.06 3.11
CA ARG A 37 -9.87 3.06 2.87
C ARG A 37 -10.64 4.18 3.59
N GLY A 38 -9.95 4.98 4.42
CA GLY A 38 -10.57 6.04 5.21
C GLY A 38 -11.42 5.53 6.37
N GLU A 39 -11.31 4.25 6.72
CA GLU A 39 -12.07 3.64 7.82
C GLU A 39 -11.45 3.99 9.18
N TRP A 40 -10.13 4.18 9.23
CA TRP A 40 -9.37 4.51 10.45
C TRP A 40 -8.73 5.90 10.36
N LYS A 41 -8.59 6.56 11.51
CA LYS A 41 -7.87 7.85 11.59
C LYS A 41 -6.39 7.64 11.30
N ILE A 42 -5.85 8.50 10.44
CA ILE A 42 -4.45 8.50 10.06
C ILE A 42 -3.65 9.31 11.09
N PRO A 43 -2.61 8.75 11.72
CA PRO A 43 -1.68 9.52 12.55
C PRO A 43 -1.04 10.64 11.72
N TRP A 44 -0.86 11.83 12.29
CA TRP A 44 -0.34 12.99 11.55
C TRP A 44 1.00 12.73 10.84
N GLN A 45 1.88 11.95 11.46
CA GLN A 45 3.16 11.52 10.88
C GLN A 45 3.05 10.73 9.56
N TYR A 46 1.90 10.11 9.29
CA TYR A 46 1.63 9.35 8.06
C TYR A 46 0.61 10.01 7.14
N ALA A 47 0.06 11.17 7.52
CA ALA A 47 -1.02 11.82 6.77
C ALA A 47 -0.61 12.09 5.33
N GLU A 48 0.54 12.75 5.13
CA GLU A 48 1.07 13.08 3.80
C GLU A 48 1.30 11.83 2.94
N VAL A 49 1.87 10.77 3.53
CA VAL A 49 2.19 9.54 2.80
C VAL A 49 0.92 8.76 2.42
N ILE A 50 -0.04 8.66 3.33
CA ILE A 50 -1.30 7.97 3.07
C ILE A 50 -2.16 8.73 2.06
N GLU A 51 -2.16 10.06 2.12
CA GLU A 51 -2.83 10.91 1.12
C GLU A 51 -2.23 10.72 -0.28
N GLU A 52 -0.89 10.65 -0.40
CA GLU A 52 -0.25 10.35 -1.68
C GLU A 52 -0.64 8.95 -2.18
N ILE A 53 -0.64 7.95 -1.30
CA ILE A 53 -1.06 6.57 -1.64
C ILE A 53 -2.50 6.56 -2.15
N GLN A 54 -3.42 7.26 -1.49
CA GLN A 54 -4.82 7.36 -1.90
C GLN A 54 -4.96 8.03 -3.26
N ALA A 55 -4.21 9.11 -3.52
CA ALA A 55 -4.21 9.80 -4.81
C ALA A 55 -3.72 8.89 -5.95
N ILE A 56 -2.66 8.10 -5.71
CA ILE A 56 -2.16 7.16 -6.72
C ILE A 56 -3.19 6.05 -6.95
N ILE A 57 -3.74 5.46 -5.89
CA ILE A 57 -4.75 4.39 -5.99
C ILE A 57 -5.95 4.83 -6.83
N GLN A 58 -6.44 6.05 -6.62
CA GLN A 58 -7.54 6.61 -7.41
C GLN A 58 -7.14 6.81 -8.88
N ALA A 59 -5.92 7.30 -9.13
CA ALA A 59 -5.43 7.54 -10.48
C ALA A 59 -5.21 6.24 -11.28
N THR A 60 -4.71 5.18 -10.64
CA THR A 60 -4.40 3.89 -11.28
C THR A 60 -5.52 2.85 -11.16
N ARG A 61 -6.68 3.21 -10.57
CA ARG A 61 -7.79 2.28 -10.26
C ARG A 61 -7.34 1.04 -9.49
N THR A 62 -6.35 1.21 -8.62
CA THR A 62 -5.76 0.10 -7.88
C THR A 62 -6.75 -0.41 -6.82
N GLN A 63 -6.85 -1.72 -6.67
CA GLN A 63 -7.62 -2.34 -5.60
C GLN A 63 -6.69 -2.75 -4.46
N ILE A 64 -6.97 -2.26 -3.25
CA ILE A 64 -6.22 -2.65 -2.06
C ILE A 64 -6.92 -3.81 -1.33
N GLN A 65 -6.18 -4.89 -1.11
CA GLN A 65 -6.65 -6.08 -0.42
C GLN A 65 -5.73 -6.45 0.74
N HIS A 66 -6.33 -6.92 1.82
CA HIS A 66 -5.59 -7.46 2.95
C HIS A 66 -5.36 -8.96 2.70
N ALA A 67 -4.09 -9.37 2.63
CA ALA A 67 -3.70 -10.76 2.43
C ALA A 67 -3.20 -11.36 3.75
N PHE A 68 -3.68 -12.55 4.12
CA PHE A 68 -3.16 -13.24 5.30
C PHE A 68 -1.69 -13.62 5.07
N ARG A 69 -0.85 -13.41 6.09
CA ARG A 69 0.62 -13.56 6.06
C ARG A 69 1.13 -14.86 5.44
N GLU A 70 0.35 -15.94 5.53
CA GLU A 70 0.66 -17.24 4.91
C GLU A 70 0.72 -17.18 3.38
N ALA A 71 -0.06 -16.31 2.75
CA ALA A 71 -0.03 -16.05 1.31
C ALA A 71 1.05 -15.05 0.88
N ASN A 72 1.60 -14.26 1.83
CA ASN A 72 2.51 -13.15 1.54
C ASN A 72 4.00 -13.45 1.82
N GLN A 73 4.36 -14.73 2.00
CA GLN A 73 5.74 -15.15 2.32
C GLN A 73 6.80 -14.68 1.31
N LEU A 74 6.41 -14.48 0.04
CA LEU A 74 7.33 -14.01 -1.00
C LEU A 74 7.71 -12.54 -0.82
N ALA A 75 6.76 -11.68 -0.41
CA ALA A 75 7.01 -10.27 -0.13
C ALA A 75 7.87 -10.09 1.13
N ASP A 76 7.60 -10.88 2.18
CA ASP A 76 8.37 -10.87 3.44
C ASP A 76 9.84 -11.26 3.23
N LYS A 77 10.13 -12.17 2.29
CA LYS A 77 11.51 -12.53 1.93
C LYS A 77 12.24 -11.43 1.18
N LEU A 78 11.53 -10.60 0.42
CA LEU A 78 12.11 -9.49 -0.33
C LEU A 78 12.35 -8.24 0.53
N ALA A 79 11.56 -8.05 1.59
CA ALA A 79 11.66 -6.89 2.49
C ALA A 79 12.76 -7.00 3.57
N ASN A 80 13.24 -8.21 3.88
CA ASN A 80 14.20 -8.48 4.96
C ASN A 80 15.68 -8.49 4.53
N ASN A 81 16.07 -7.75 3.47
CA ASN A 81 17.48 -7.62 3.04
C ASN A 81 18.13 -6.33 3.55
#